data_AF-A0A2E5IXC9-F1
#
_entry.id   AF-A0A2E5IXC9-F1
#
_cell.length_a   1.000
_cell.length_b   1.000
_cell.length_c   1.000
_cell.angle_alpha   90.00
_cell.angle_beta   90.00
_cell.angle_gamma   90.00
#
_symmetry.space_group_name_H-M   'P 1'
#
loop_
_entity.id
_entity.type
_entity.pdbx_description
1 polymer ?
#
loop_
_entity_poly.entity_id
_entity_poly.type
_entity_poly.pdbx_seq_one_letter_code
_entity_poly.pdbx_strand_id
1 'polypeptide(L)'
;MLALGRNEEAARFSGINTNAMTILAYVFCTALAALGGILFLIDANSISPSAHGNFFELYAIAAAVLGGCSLRGGEGSMLGVVIGTALMQTLYNLIVLMKIPDTLEFAIIGLVILIGVSADEFFKQIAARRRAARQQEGE
;
A
#
# COMPACT_ATOMS: atom_id res chain seq x y z
N MET A 1 10.50 3.06 8.35
CA MET A 1 9.67 4.05 9.05
C MET A 1 8.54 3.29 9.72
N LEU A 2 8.59 3.18 11.05
CA LEU A 2 7.39 2.84 11.80
C LEU A 2 6.50 4.08 11.76
N ALA A 3 5.25 3.92 11.32
CA ALA A 3 4.26 4.99 11.32
C ALA A 3 4.16 5.62 12.72
N LEU A 4 3.51 6.78 12.81
CA LEU A 4 3.01 7.41 14.05
C LEU A 4 2.22 6.47 15.00
N GLY A 5 2.09 5.18 14.65
CA GLY A 5 1.47 4.13 15.42
C GLY A 5 -0.04 4.20 15.29
N ARG A 6 -0.72 3.37 16.08
CA ARG A 6 -2.19 3.32 16.15
C ARG A 6 -2.79 4.45 17.01
N ASN A 7 -1.96 5.37 17.51
CA ASN A 7 -2.40 6.48 18.35
C ASN A 7 -1.50 7.72 18.18
N GLU A 8 -1.96 8.68 17.39
CA GLU A 8 -1.26 9.94 17.14
C GLU A 8 -1.08 10.77 18.42
N GLU A 9 -2.08 10.77 19.33
CA GLU A 9 -1.99 11.52 20.58
C GLU A 9 -0.86 11.00 21.46
N ALA A 10 -0.68 9.67 21.55
CA ALA A 10 0.42 9.07 22.31
C ALA A 10 1.79 9.44 21.73
N ALA A 11 1.92 9.51 20.41
CA ALA A 11 3.15 9.97 19.76
C ALA A 11 3.43 11.44 20.09
N ARG A 12 2.39 12.29 20.10
CA ARG A 12 2.50 13.70 20.49
C ARG A 12 2.92 13.86 21.96
N PHE A 13 2.35 13.07 22.87
CA PHE A 13 2.76 13.05 24.28
C PHE A 13 4.17 12.50 24.50
N SER A 14 4.69 11.70 23.56
CA SER A 14 6.06 11.19 23.55
C SER A 14 7.07 12.19 22.95
N GLY A 15 6.65 13.43 22.66
CA GLY A 15 7.52 14.49 22.12
C GLY A 15 7.74 14.41 20.60
N ILE A 16 7.01 13.55 19.88
CA ILE A 16 7.09 13.46 18.41
C ILE A 16 6.16 14.52 17.82
N ASN A 17 6.69 15.39 16.96
CA ASN A 17 5.88 16.34 16.21
C ASN A 17 5.16 15.62 15.06
N THR A 18 3.94 15.16 15.33
CA THR A 18 3.12 14.39 14.40
C THR A 18 2.81 15.15 13.11
N ASN A 19 2.52 16.45 13.23
CA ASN A 19 2.27 17.34 12.09
C ASN A 19 3.49 17.43 11.16
N ALA A 20 4.69 17.64 11.71
CA ALA A 20 5.91 17.73 10.90
C ALA A 20 6.22 16.41 10.18
N MET A 21 5.99 15.28 10.85
CA MET A 21 6.18 13.95 10.25
C MET A 21 5.19 13.69 9.10
N THR A 22 3.92 14.04 9.28
CA THR A 22 2.89 13.93 8.23
C THR A 22 3.24 14.81 7.03
N ILE A 23 3.64 16.07 7.26
CA ILE A 23 4.07 16.97 6.18
C ILE A 23 5.27 16.39 5.43
N LEU A 24 6.30 15.92 6.15
CA LEU A 24 7.47 15.30 5.54
C LEU A 24 7.08 14.08 4.70
N ALA A 25 6.18 13.23 5.19
CA ALA A 25 5.71 12.06 4.43
C ALA A 25 5.03 12.46 3.11
N TYR A 26 4.17 13.48 3.12
CA TYR A 26 3.57 14.00 1.90
C TYR A 26 4.60 14.63 0.96
N VAL A 27 5.58 15.38 1.47
CA VAL A 27 6.65 15.98 0.66
C VAL A 27 7.51 14.91 -0.01
N PHE A 28 7.88 13.85 0.71
CA PHE A 28 8.60 12.73 0.10
C PHE A 28 7.72 12.01 -0.93
N CYS A 29 6.45 11.76 -0.63
CA CYS A 29 5.53 11.11 -1.56
C CYS A 29 5.40 11.89 -2.87
N THR A 30 5.20 13.22 -2.81
CA THR A 30 5.07 14.06 -4.01
C THR A 30 6.39 14.19 -4.76
N ALA A 31 7.53 14.28 -4.06
CA ALA A 31 8.85 14.30 -4.71
C ALA A 31 9.13 13.01 -5.48
N LEU A 32 8.84 11.84 -4.89
CA LEU A 32 9.01 10.55 -5.56
C LEU A 32 8.01 10.38 -6.72
N ALA A 33 6.77 10.81 -6.54
CA ALA A 33 5.77 10.77 -7.60
C ALA A 33 6.14 11.68 -8.79
N ALA A 34 6.65 12.89 -8.51
CA ALA A 34 7.14 13.80 -9.55
C ALA A 34 8.32 13.21 -10.32
N LEU A 35 9.29 12.62 -9.60
CA LEU A 35 10.43 11.96 -10.23
C LEU A 35 9.99 10.77 -11.08
N GLY A 36 9.09 9.92 -10.57
CA GLY A 36 8.52 8.80 -11.31
C GLY A 36 7.74 9.25 -12.55
N GLY A 37 6.96 10.33 -12.43
CA GLY A 37 6.21 10.91 -13.55
C GLY A 37 7.11 11.46 -14.65
N ILE A 38 8.25 12.09 -14.29
CA ILE A 38 9.24 12.56 -15.27
C ILE A 38 9.86 11.37 -16.01
N LEU A 39 10.23 10.30 -15.30
CA LEU A 39 10.76 9.09 -15.92
C LEU A 39 9.74 8.44 -16.86
N PHE A 40 8.48 8.39 -16.45
CA PHE A 40 7.39 7.87 -17.26
C PHE A 40 7.14 8.70 -18.53
N LEU A 41 7.23 10.03 -18.43
CA LEU A 41 7.15 10.93 -19.59
C LEU A 41 8.28 10.65 -20.61
N ILE A 42 9.50 10.44 -20.12
CA ILE A 42 10.66 10.15 -20.98
C ILE A 42 10.48 8.82 -21.70
N ASP A 43 9.94 7.81 -21.03
CA ASP A 43 9.67 6.49 -21.61
C ASP A 43 8.57 6.57 -22.68
N ALA A 44 7.42 7.14 -22.35
CA ALA A 44 6.26 7.20 -23.24
C ALA A 44 6.40 8.19 -24.41
N ASN A 45 7.36 9.13 -24.36
CA ASN A 45 7.58 10.23 -25.31
C ASN A 45 6.35 11.12 -25.61
N SER A 46 5.23 10.88 -24.94
CA SER A 46 3.96 11.56 -25.06
C SER A 46 3.15 11.31 -23.79
N ILE A 47 2.37 12.29 -23.36
CA ILE A 47 1.46 12.14 -22.22
C ILE A 47 0.09 12.63 -22.64
N SER A 48 -0.91 11.78 -22.45
CA SER A 48 -2.31 12.16 -22.52
C SER A 48 -2.88 12.22 -21.10
N PRO A 49 -3.35 13.38 -20.61
CA PRO A 49 -3.89 13.51 -19.25
C PRO A 49 -5.07 12.57 -18.96
N SER A 50 -5.80 12.14 -19.99
CA SER A 50 -6.95 11.25 -19.84
C SER A 50 -6.57 9.77 -19.72
N ALA A 51 -5.35 9.38 -20.11
CA ALA A 51 -4.91 7.98 -20.07
C ALA A 51 -3.70 7.77 -19.14
N HIS A 52 -2.77 8.71 -19.10
CA HIS A 52 -1.53 8.61 -18.34
C HIS A 52 -1.77 9.12 -16.91
N GLY A 53 -1.58 8.25 -15.91
CA GLY A 53 -1.77 8.57 -14.49
C GLY A 53 -3.12 8.15 -13.92
N ASN A 54 -4.06 7.68 -14.74
CA ASN A 54 -5.33 7.17 -14.25
C ASN A 54 -5.14 5.88 -13.44
N PHE A 55 -5.79 5.79 -12.28
CA PHE A 55 -5.80 4.62 -11.38
C PHE A 55 -4.45 4.21 -10.79
N PHE A 56 -3.37 4.97 -10.98
CA PHE A 56 -2.09 4.68 -10.32
C PHE A 56 -2.21 4.71 -8.79
N GLU A 57 -3.19 5.43 -8.23
CA GLU A 57 -3.49 5.35 -6.80
C GLU A 57 -3.97 3.95 -6.41
N LEU A 58 -4.82 3.32 -7.23
CA LEU A 58 -5.34 1.99 -6.98
C LEU A 58 -4.21 0.95 -7.03
N TYR A 59 -3.29 1.08 -7.99
CA TYR A 59 -2.07 0.27 -8.05
C TYR A 59 -1.20 0.42 -6.81
N ALA A 60 -0.98 1.66 -6.36
CA ALA A 60 -0.19 1.95 -5.18
C ALA A 60 -0.82 1.35 -3.91
N ILE A 61 -2.14 1.48 -3.75
CA ILE A 61 -2.89 0.87 -2.64
C ILE A 61 -2.79 -0.65 -2.71
N ALA A 62 -2.96 -1.24 -3.89
CA ALA A 62 -2.91 -2.69 -4.07
C ALA A 62 -1.51 -3.25 -3.72
N ALA A 63 -0.45 -2.60 -4.20
CA ALA A 63 0.93 -2.95 -3.85
C ALA A 63 1.19 -2.84 -2.34
N ALA A 64 0.71 -1.77 -1.70
CA ALA A 64 0.89 -1.55 -0.27
C ALA A 64 0.17 -2.62 0.57
N VAL A 65 -1.09 -2.93 0.26
CA VAL A 65 -1.88 -3.95 0.97
C VAL A 65 -1.28 -5.34 0.77
N LEU A 66 -0.90 -5.67 -0.46
CA LEU A 66 -0.27 -6.96 -0.77
C LEU A 66 1.11 -7.09 -0.10
N GLY A 67 1.81 -5.96 0.07
CA GLY A 67 3.02 -5.84 0.88
C GLY A 67 2.80 -5.88 2.40
N GLY A 68 1.57 -6.07 2.87
CA GLY A 68 1.25 -6.18 4.30
C GLY A 68 1.10 -4.84 5.03
N CYS A 69 0.78 -3.76 4.31
CA CYS A 69 0.41 -2.49 4.92
C CYS A 69 -1.07 -2.50 5.33
N SER A 70 -1.36 -2.15 6.59
CA SER A 70 -2.72 -2.13 7.12
C SER A 70 -3.50 -0.92 6.62
N LEU A 71 -4.68 -1.13 6.02
CA LEU A 71 -5.60 -0.06 5.64
C LEU A 71 -6.13 0.74 6.84
N ARG A 72 -6.15 0.13 8.03
CA ARG A 72 -6.57 0.77 9.28
C ARG A 72 -5.44 1.58 9.93
N GLY A 73 -4.25 1.58 9.32
CA GLY A 73 -3.06 2.26 9.81
C GLY A 73 -2.38 1.56 10.99
N GLY A 74 -1.26 2.13 11.40
CA GLY A 74 -0.47 1.71 12.57
C GLY A 74 0.45 0.51 12.36
N GLU A 75 0.32 -0.23 11.25
CA GLU A 75 1.09 -1.45 10.95
C GLU A 75 1.47 -1.48 9.46
N GLY A 76 2.73 -1.81 9.17
CA GLY A 76 3.23 -1.95 7.81
C GLY A 76 4.74 -2.19 7.77
N SER A 77 5.22 -2.86 6.71
CA SER A 77 6.64 -3.18 6.52
C SER A 77 7.18 -2.56 5.24
N MET A 78 8.27 -1.80 5.33
CA MET A 78 8.96 -1.25 4.15
C MET A 78 9.37 -2.35 3.17
N LEU A 79 9.97 -3.44 3.66
CA LEU A 79 10.39 -4.57 2.81
C LEU A 79 9.19 -5.26 2.17
N GLY A 80 8.10 -5.40 2.93
CA GLY A 80 6.85 -5.97 2.41
C GLY A 80 6.30 -5.13 1.26
N VAL A 81 6.24 -3.80 1.42
CA VAL A 81 5.79 -2.88 0.35
C VAL A 81 6.68 -2.96 -0.89
N VAL A 82 8.00 -3.02 -0.76
CA VAL A 82 8.90 -3.17 -1.92
C VAL A 82 8.60 -4.46 -2.70
N ILE A 83 8.42 -5.57 -1.98
CA ILE A 83 8.05 -6.87 -2.59
C ILE A 83 6.64 -6.79 -3.21
N GLY A 84 5.69 -6.18 -2.52
CA GLY A 84 4.31 -5.99 -3.00
C GLY A 84 4.25 -5.15 -4.29
N THR A 85 5.04 -4.08 -4.38
CA THR A 85 5.16 -3.26 -5.59
C THR A 85 5.80 -4.04 -6.73
N ALA A 86 6.87 -4.80 -6.49
CA ALA A 86 7.49 -5.64 -7.51
C ALA A 86 6.54 -6.73 -8.03
N LEU A 87 5.74 -7.32 -7.13
CA LEU A 87 4.71 -8.30 -7.48
C LEU A 87 3.59 -7.66 -8.29
N MET A 88 3.13 -6.47 -7.92
CA MET A 88 2.14 -5.70 -8.69
C MET A 88 2.63 -5.38 -10.11
N GLN A 89 3.89 -4.95 -10.25
CA GLN A 89 4.48 -4.70 -11.58
C GLN A 89 4.53 -5.98 -12.41
N THR A 90 4.86 -7.11 -11.78
CA THR A 90 4.88 -8.41 -12.44
C THR A 90 3.48 -8.83 -12.88
N LEU A 91 2.47 -8.62 -12.03
CA LEU A 91 1.07 -8.88 -12.35
C LEU A 91 0.59 -8.04 -13.55
N TYR A 92 0.93 -6.75 -13.57
CA TYR A 92 0.64 -5.86 -14.69
C TYR A 92 1.26 -6.39 -15.99
N ASN A 93 2.55 -6.73 -15.96
CA ASN A 93 3.23 -7.30 -17.12
C ASN A 93 2.59 -8.63 -17.60
N LEU A 94 2.08 -9.46 -16.68
CA LEU A 94 1.36 -10.69 -17.02
C LEU A 94 0.03 -10.41 -17.73
N ILE A 95 -0.75 -9.43 -17.26
CA ILE A 95 -2.02 -9.02 -17.87
C ILE A 95 -1.78 -8.56 -19.31
N VAL A 96 -0.77 -7.70 -19.50
CA VAL A 96 -0.36 -7.21 -20.82
C VAL A 96 0.09 -8.35 -21.73
N LEU A 97 0.91 -9.28 -21.22
CA LEU A 97 1.41 -10.42 -22.00
C LEU A 97 0.29 -11.39 -22.42
N MET A 98 -0.70 -11.59 -21.55
CA MET A 98 -1.88 -12.42 -21.83
C MET A 98 -2.89 -11.74 -22.78
N LYS A 99 -2.62 -10.52 -23.23
CA LYS A 99 -3.51 -9.74 -24.11
C LYS A 99 -4.93 -9.59 -23.54
N ILE A 100 -5.03 -9.49 -22.22
CA ILE A 100 -6.29 -9.21 -21.55
C ILE A 100 -6.65 -7.75 -21.85
N PRO A 101 -7.91 -7.44 -22.21
CA PRO A 101 -8.31 -6.05 -22.46
C PRO A 101 -8.18 -5.20 -21.20
N ASP A 102 -7.70 -3.97 -21.36
CA ASP A 102 -7.43 -3.01 -20.26
C ASP A 102 -8.65 -2.77 -19.36
N THR A 103 -9.86 -2.93 -19.89
CA THR A 103 -11.10 -2.80 -19.12
C THR A 103 -11.22 -3.83 -17.99
N LEU A 104 -10.64 -5.02 -18.15
CA LEU A 104 -10.64 -6.10 -17.15
C LEU A 104 -9.48 -5.99 -16.15
N GLU A 105 -8.45 -5.21 -16.48
CA GLU A 105 -7.29 -4.98 -15.61
C GLU A 105 -7.72 -4.47 -14.22
N PHE A 106 -8.58 -3.44 -14.20
CA PHE A 106 -9.10 -2.87 -12.96
C PHE A 106 -9.92 -3.87 -12.13
N ALA A 107 -10.65 -4.77 -12.79
CA ALA A 107 -11.41 -5.82 -12.10
C ALA A 107 -10.47 -6.83 -11.44
N ILE A 108 -9.37 -7.21 -12.12
CA ILE A 108 -8.36 -8.11 -11.56
C ILE A 108 -7.66 -7.47 -10.37
N ILE A 109 -7.26 -6.20 -10.47
CA ILE A 109 -6.60 -5.47 -9.38
C ILE A 109 -7.55 -5.32 -8.18
N GLY A 110 -8.82 -4.97 -8.44
CA GLY A 110 -9.84 -4.90 -7.40
C GLY A 110 -10.04 -6.25 -6.68
N LEU A 111 -10.06 -7.35 -7.42
CA LEU A 111 -10.10 -8.70 -6.85
C LEU A 111 -8.88 -8.98 -5.97
N VAL A 112 -7.68 -8.62 -6.43
CA VAL A 112 -6.44 -8.80 -5.67
C VAL A 112 -6.46 -8.01 -4.37
N ILE A 113 -6.94 -6.76 -4.39
CA ILE A 113 -7.13 -5.96 -3.16
C ILE A 113 -8.13 -6.65 -2.23
N LEU A 114 -9.29 -7.07 -2.74
CA LEU A 114 -10.31 -7.75 -1.92
C LEU A 114 -9.76 -9.00 -1.24
N ILE A 115 -9.01 -9.82 -1.97
CA ILE A 115 -8.35 -11.01 -1.43
C ILE A 115 -7.30 -10.60 -0.39
N GLY A 116 -6.46 -9.60 -0.68
CA GLY A 116 -5.44 -9.09 0.23
C GLY A 116 -6.02 -8.60 1.55
N VAL A 117 -7.07 -7.78 1.50
CA VAL A 117 -7.78 -7.25 2.69
C VAL A 117 -8.50 -8.36 3.45
N SER A 118 -9.18 -9.27 2.75
CA SER A 118 -9.89 -10.38 3.39
C SER A 118 -8.92 -11.31 4.12
N ALA A 119 -7.76 -11.56 3.51
CA ALA A 119 -6.68 -12.32 4.13
C ALA A 119 -6.11 -11.58 5.36
N ASP A 120 -5.80 -10.28 5.24
CA ASP A 120 -5.29 -9.46 6.35
C ASP A 120 -6.23 -9.52 7.56
N GLU A 121 -7.52 -9.30 7.34
CA GLU A 121 -8.54 -9.33 8.39
C GLU A 121 -8.66 -10.74 9.03
N PHE A 122 -8.61 -11.80 8.21
CA PHE A 122 -8.66 -13.17 8.69
C PHE A 122 -7.43 -13.54 9.53
N PHE A 123 -6.22 -13.18 9.08
CA PHE A 123 -4.99 -13.40 9.83
C PHE A 123 -4.97 -12.62 11.15
N LYS A 124 -5.47 -11.39 11.14
CA LYS A 124 -5.57 -10.55 12.34
C LYS A 124 -6.54 -11.14 13.37
N GLN A 125 -7.69 -11.66 12.94
CA GLN A 125 -8.63 -12.35 13.83
C GLN A 125 -8.03 -13.61 14.45
N ILE A 126 -7.28 -14.40 13.68
CA ILE A 126 -6.58 -15.59 14.22
C ILE A 126 -5.51 -15.19 15.23
N ALA A 127 -4.72 -14.16 14.94
CA ALA A 127 -3.70 -13.66 15.85
C ALA A 127 -4.30 -13.09 17.14
N ALA A 128 -5.43 -12.39 17.05
CA ALA A 128 -6.17 -11.88 18.21
C ALA A 128 -6.70 -13.02 19.10
N ARG A 129 -7.27 -14.08 18.50
CA ARG A 129 -7.74 -15.27 19.22
C ARG A 129 -6.61 -15.97 19.97
N ARG A 130 -5.42 -16.06 19.39
CA ARG A 130 -4.24 -16.65 20.06
C ARG A 130 -3.75 -15.84 21.26
N ARG A 131 -3.87 -14.51 21.24
CA ARG A 131 -3.49 -13.64 22.37
C ARG A 131 -4.48 -13.76 23.53
N ALA A 132 -5.78 -13.85 23.23
CA ALA A 132 -6.81 -14.05 24.24
C ALA A 132 -6.67 -15.41 24.95
N ALA A 133 -6.31 -16.47 24.21
CA ALA A 133 -6.07 -17.79 24.80
C ALA A 133 -4.88 -17.80 25.78
N ARG A 134 -3.79 -17.08 25.47
CA ARG A 134 -2.61 -16.99 26.37
C ARG A 134 -2.83 -16.18 27.64
N GLN A 135 -3.82 -15.27 27.66
CA GLN A 135 -4.15 -14.50 28.86
C GLN A 135 -4.94 -15.32 29.89
N GLN A 136 -5.70 -16.33 29.44
CA GLN A 136 -6.45 -17.23 30.32
C GLN A 136 -5.58 -18.31 30.99
N GLU A 137 -4.38 -18.60 30.46
CA GLU A 137 -3.44 -19.56 31.05
C GLU A 137 -2.53 -18.92 32.13
N GLY A 138 -2.60 -17.59 32.33
CA GLY A 138 -1.78 -16.83 33.26
C GLY A 138 -2.49 -16.33 34.53
N GLU A 139 -3.77 -16.70 34.72
CA GLU A 139 -4.56 -16.47 35.94
C GLU A 139 -4.81 -17.79 36.67
#